data_AF-A0A0M2DVU3-F1
#
_entry.id   AF-A0A0M2DVU3-F1
#
_cell.length_a   1.000
_cell.length_b   1.000
_cell.length_c   1.000
_cell.angle_alpha   90.00
_cell.angle_beta   90.00
_cell.angle_gamma   90.00
#
_symmetry.space_group_name_H-M   'P 1'
#
loop_
_entity.id
_entity.type
_entity.pdbx_description
1 polymer ?
#
loop_
_entity_poly.entity_id
_entity_poly.type
_entity_poly.pdbx_seq_one_letter_code
_entity_poly.pdbx_strand_id
1 'polypeptide(L)'
;MKFMGVMSIIGSILGGIVLLLGFMGAKSAPQEAASAALAIALAVIPYVFFRALQLSKQSEDTQAMRDALEAINRRDESNRH
;
A
#
# COMPACT_ATOMS: atom_id res chain seq x y z
N MET A 1 6.91 3.65 6.86
CA MET A 1 6.42 2.55 5.99
C MET A 1 5.89 1.34 6.75
N LYS A 2 6.59 0.81 7.77
CA LYS A 2 6.16 -0.41 8.49
C LYS A 2 4.73 -0.33 9.06
N PHE A 3 4.39 0.79 9.70
CA PHE A 3 3.06 1.02 10.29
C PHE A 3 1.92 0.90 9.26
N MET A 4 2.10 1.53 8.09
CA MET A 4 1.05 1.58 7.08
C MET A 4 0.89 0.26 6.32
N GLY A 5 1.98 -0.50 6.15
CA GLY A 5 1.92 -1.87 5.66
C GLY A 5 1.20 -2.80 6.64
N VAL A 6 1.46 -2.65 7.94
CA VAL A 6 0.75 -3.41 8.99
C VAL A 6 -0.75 -3.08 8.99
N MET A 7 -1.13 -1.81 8.83
CA MET A 7 -2.54 -1.42 8.71
C MET A 7 -3.21 -2.01 7.46
N SER A 8 -2.49 -2.11 6.34
CA SER A 8 -3.02 -2.78 5.13
C SER A 8 -3.25 -4.28 5.34
N ILE A 9 -2.36 -4.95 6.07
CA ILE A 9 -2.51 -6.37 6.39
C ILE A 9 -3.71 -6.59 7.32
N ILE A 10 -3.83 -5.76 8.36
CA ILE A 10 -4.97 -5.81 9.29
C ILE A 10 -6.29 -5.56 8.54
N GLY A 11 -6.35 -4.56 7.66
CA GLY A 11 -7.52 -4.28 6.84
C GLY A 11 -7.92 -5.46 5.94
N SER A 12 -6.94 -6.13 5.33
CA SER A 12 -7.18 -7.33 4.52
C SER A 12 -7.72 -8.50 5.35
N ILE A 13 -7.16 -8.74 6.56
CA ILE A 13 -7.64 -9.78 7.48
C ILE A 13 -9.07 -9.48 7.93
N LEU A 14 -9.34 -8.24 8.35
CA LEU A 14 -10.68 -7.82 8.78
C LEU A 14 -11.70 -7.91 7.64
N GLY A 15 -11.33 -7.53 6.40
CA GLY A 15 -12.17 -7.72 5.23
C GLY A 15 -12.51 -9.19 4.99
N GLY A 16 -11.53 -10.09 5.10
CA GLY A 16 -11.75 -11.54 5.01
C GLY A 16 -12.70 -12.08 6.09
N ILE A 17 -12.55 -11.60 7.33
CA ILE A 17 -13.43 -11.99 8.44
C ILE A 17 -14.86 -11.49 8.20
N VAL A 18 -15.03 -10.24 7.76
CA VAL A 18 -16.35 -9.67 7.45
C VAL A 18 -17.03 -10.42 6.31
N LEU A 19 -16.26 -10.87 5.31
CA LEU A 19 -16.80 -11.69 4.23
C LEU A 19 -17.33 -13.02 4.75
N LEU A 20 -16.51 -13.75 5.51
CA LEU A 20 -16.87 -15.08 6.02
C LEU A 20 -18.06 -15.03 6.98
N LEU A 21 -18.04 -14.10 7.94
CA LEU A 21 -19.15 -13.91 8.88
C LEU A 21 -20.41 -13.40 8.17
N GLY A 22 -20.24 -12.51 7.20
CA GLY A 22 -21.31 -11.97 6.38
C GLY A 22 -22.05 -13.05 5.60
N PHE A 23 -21.31 -13.94 4.94
CA PHE A 23 -21.88 -15.09 4.22
C PHE A 23 -22.52 -16.11 5.16
N MET A 24 -21.88 -16.44 6.28
CA MET A 24 -22.44 -17.41 7.25
C MET A 24 -23.70 -16.89 7.95
N GLY A 25 -23.83 -15.58 8.14
CA GLY A 25 -24.95 -14.95 8.83
C GLY A 25 -26.06 -14.42 7.92
N ALA A 26 -25.83 -14.33 6.62
CA ALA A 26 -26.80 -13.80 5.68
C ALA A 26 -28.00 -14.72 5.53
N LYS A 27 -29.20 -14.13 5.57
CA LYS A 27 -30.48 -14.83 5.38
C LYS A 27 -31.07 -14.59 3.99
N SER A 28 -30.42 -13.75 3.19
CA SER A 28 -30.91 -13.36 1.87
C SER A 28 -29.76 -12.91 0.96
N ALA A 29 -29.92 -13.10 -0.35
CA ALA A 29 -28.94 -12.72 -1.36
C ALA A 29 -28.50 -11.23 -1.29
N PRO A 30 -29.38 -10.25 -0.98
CA PRO A 30 -28.95 -8.87 -0.79
C PRO A 30 -27.98 -8.67 0.39
N GLN A 31 -28.13 -9.45 1.47
CA GLN A 31 -27.23 -9.36 2.63
C GLN A 31 -25.85 -9.93 2.30
N GLU A 32 -25.79 -11.03 1.57
CA GLU A 32 -24.52 -11.59 1.07
C GLU A 32 -23.78 -10.55 0.20
N ALA A 33 -24.47 -9.93 -0.75
CA ALA A 33 -23.89 -8.91 -1.62
C ALA A 33 -23.38 -7.67 -0.85
N ALA A 34 -24.15 -7.20 0.13
CA ALA A 34 -23.75 -6.07 0.98
C ALA A 34 -22.52 -6.41 1.83
N SER A 35 -22.47 -7.62 2.40
CA SER A 35 -21.32 -8.08 3.18
C SER A 35 -20.06 -8.25 2.32
N ALA A 36 -20.21 -8.71 1.08
CA ALA A 36 -19.12 -8.80 0.12
C ALA A 36 -18.56 -7.43 -0.23
N ALA A 37 -19.42 -6.45 -0.50
CA ALA A 37 -18.99 -5.08 -0.78
C ALA A 37 -18.25 -4.45 0.40
N LEU A 38 -18.74 -4.66 1.62
CA LEU A 38 -18.09 -4.21 2.85
C LEU A 38 -16.72 -4.84 3.06
N ALA A 39 -16.61 -6.15 2.87
CA ALA A 39 -15.36 -6.88 2.96
C ALA A 39 -14.32 -6.36 1.95
N ILE A 40 -14.74 -6.16 0.70
CA ILE A 40 -13.87 -5.61 -0.36
C ILE A 40 -13.42 -4.20 0.00
N ALA A 41 -14.31 -3.33 0.47
CA ALA A 41 -13.95 -1.97 0.87
C ALA A 41 -12.91 -1.95 2.01
N LEU A 42 -13.11 -2.79 3.03
CA LEU A 42 -12.19 -2.93 4.16
C LEU A 42 -10.81 -3.46 3.77
N ALA A 43 -10.74 -4.33 2.76
CA ALA A 43 -9.47 -4.86 2.26
C ALA A 43 -8.75 -3.90 1.29
N VAL A 44 -9.50 -3.30 0.35
CA VAL A 44 -8.93 -2.56 -0.78
C VAL A 44 -8.50 -1.15 -0.38
N ILE A 45 -9.30 -0.42 0.41
CA ILE A 45 -9.00 0.99 0.74
C ILE A 45 -7.64 1.11 1.44
N PRO A 46 -7.32 0.34 2.51
CA PRO A 46 -6.03 0.42 3.18
C PRO A 46 -4.85 0.05 2.26
N TYR A 47 -5.03 -0.94 1.38
CA TYR A 47 -4.01 -1.36 0.43
C TYR A 47 -3.67 -0.27 -0.60
N VAL A 48 -4.69 0.41 -1.13
CA VAL A 48 -4.50 1.52 -2.08
C VAL A 48 -3.72 2.66 -1.43
N PHE A 49 -4.06 3.05 -0.20
CA PHE A 49 -3.31 4.07 0.53
C PHE A 49 -1.86 3.66 0.79
N PHE A 50 -1.63 2.41 1.20
CA PHE A 50 -0.28 1.90 1.41
C PHE A 50 0.55 1.94 0.12
N ARG A 51 -0.02 1.51 -1.01
CA ARG A 51 0.65 1.53 -2.31
C ARG A 51 0.94 2.95 -2.80
N ALA A 52 0.00 3.88 -2.66
CA ALA A 52 0.19 5.27 -3.05
C ALA A 52 1.39 5.89 -2.31
N LEU A 53 1.46 5.67 -0.99
CA LEU A 53 2.53 6.24 -0.17
C LEU A 53 3.88 5.53 -0.36
N GLN A 54 3.85 4.23 -0.65
CA GLN A 54 5.05 3.50 -1.05
C GLN A 54 5.63 4.07 -2.35
N LEU A 55 4.78 4.37 -3.34
CA LEU A 55 5.19 4.93 -4.62
C LEU A 55 5.80 6.33 -4.46
N SER A 56 5.16 7.22 -3.69
CA SER A 56 5.68 8.58 -3.44
C SER A 56 7.06 8.57 -2.79
N LYS A 57 7.31 7.66 -1.85
CA LYS A 57 8.63 7.55 -1.22
C LYS A 57 9.65 6.87 -2.13
N GLN A 58 9.25 5.93 -2.97
CA GLN A 58 10.14 5.32 -3.95
C GLN A 58 10.66 6.36 -4.96
N SER A 59 9.83 7.32 -5.38
CA SER A 59 10.28 8.42 -6.24
C SER A 59 11.30 9.34 -5.53
N GLU A 60 11.11 9.63 -4.24
CA GLU A 60 12.03 10.44 -3.45
C GLU A 60 13.40 9.75 -3.28
N ASP A 61 13.41 8.47 -2.89
CA ASP A 61 14.66 7.71 -2.72
C ASP A 61 15.41 7.55 -4.06
N THR A 62 14.69 7.41 -5.17
CA THR A 62 15.29 7.34 -6.53
C THR A 62 15.91 8.68 -6.92
N GLN A 63 15.25 9.79 -6.60
CA GLN A 63 15.78 11.12 -6.90
C GLN A 63 17.04 11.40 -6.08
N ALA A 64 17.02 11.13 -4.78
CA ALA A 64 18.19 11.28 -3.91
C ALA A 64 19.39 10.44 -4.36
N MET A 65 19.16 9.22 -4.87
CA MET A 65 20.23 8.38 -5.43
C MET A 65 20.85 8.99 -6.70
N ARG A 66 20.03 9.57 -7.59
CA ARG A 66 20.52 10.23 -8.81
C ARG A 66 21.36 11.45 -8.46
N ASP A 67 20.89 12.27 -7.53
CA ASP A 67 21.61 13.45 -7.06
C ASP A 67 22.97 13.09 -6.43
N ALA A 68 23.01 11.99 -5.66
CA ALA A 68 24.26 11.46 -5.10
C ALA A 68 25.23 10.97 -6.19
N LEU A 69 24.73 10.31 -7.24
CA LEU A 69 25.55 9.84 -8.36
C LEU A 69 26.17 11.01 -9.15
N GLU A 70 25.39 12.06 -9.38
CA GLU A 70 25.86 13.28 -10.04
C GLU A 70 26.91 14.03 -9.21
N ALA A 71 26.78 14.02 -7.89
CA ALA A 71 27.77 14.59 -6.99
C ALA A 71 29.09 13.82 -7.03
N ILE A 72 29.05 12.49 -7.14
CA ILE A 72 30.24 11.64 -7.33
C ILE A 72 30.88 11.95 -8.69
N ASN A 73 30.09 11.97 -9.77
CA ASN A 73 30.63 12.26 -11.10
C ASN A 73 31.31 13.64 -11.16
N ARG A 74 30.69 14.67 -10.56
CA ARG A 74 31.29 16.01 -10.46
C ARG A 74 32.59 16.03 -9.66
N ARG A 75 32.70 15.25 -8.59
CA ARG A 75 33.97 15.12 -7.84
C ARG A 75 35.05 14.43 -8.67
N ASP A 76 34.69 13.37 -9.41
CA ASP A 76 35.63 12.64 -10.25
C ASP A 76 36.12 13.46 -11.44
N GLU A 77 35.30 14.38 -11.95
CA GLU A 77 35.70 15.37 -12.95
C GLU A 77 36.64 16.42 -12.36
N SER A 78 36.34 16.94 -11.17
CA SER A 78 37.20 17.91 -10.48
C SER A 78 38.58 17.35 -10.11
N ASN A 79 38.68 16.05 -9.82
CA ASN A 79 39.96 15.39 -9.48
C ASN A 79 40.80 15.00 -10.71
N ARG A 80 40.24 15.11 -11.92
CA ARG A 80 40.93 14.81 -13.18
C ARG A 80 41.64 16.02 -13.80
N HIS A 81 41.40 17.21 -13.27
CA HIS A 81 42.07 18.46 -13.66
C HIS A 81 43.09 18.87 -12.60
#